data_AF-C1AT59-F1
#
_entry.id   AF-C1AT59-F1
#
_cell.length_a   1.000
_cell.length_b   1.000
_cell.length_c   1.000
_cell.angle_alpha   90.00
_cell.angle_beta   90.00
_cell.angle_gamma   90.00
#
_symmetry.space_group_name_H-M   'P 1'
#
loop_
_entity.id
_entity.type
_entity.pdbx_description
1 polymer ?
#
loop_
_entity_poly.entity_id
_entity_poly.type
_entity_poly.pdbx_seq_one_letter_code
_entity_poly.pdbx_strand_id
1 'polypeptide(L)'
;MNRLAASPLTVDLSGRRVVLDGYTFANLVIQQSLAPGNYAGLPALVHATATGDGVPAATALLGTVTPPGLIGYGLTFGVFCGEQTAFTDREQVRAEAKAAPPQFPDSVLSLVPQAARIFDDCGVWDVPASDARVHETTRSDVPTLLLTGSLDAVTPPSQARTAADTLSRSEVLEFPGLGHDVLQSSDCAPAVTVGFLEQPTGSYDTSCLTRVQVPVFTTG
;
A
#
# COMPACT_ATOMS: atom_id res chain seq x y z
N MET A 1 -8.15 -14.53 6.97
CA MET A 1 -9.18 -13.96 6.08
C MET A 1 -10.46 -14.79 6.05
N ASN A 2 -10.44 -16.04 5.56
CA ASN A 2 -11.65 -16.86 5.36
C ASN A 2 -12.54 -16.96 6.61
N ARG A 3 -11.94 -17.23 7.78
CA ARG A 3 -12.67 -17.26 9.06
C ARG A 3 -13.33 -15.92 9.39
N LEU A 4 -12.60 -14.80 9.26
CA LEU A 4 -13.11 -13.47 9.58
C LEU A 4 -14.16 -12.99 8.57
N ALA A 5 -14.12 -13.47 7.33
CA ALA A 5 -15.16 -13.19 6.35
C ALA A 5 -16.47 -13.92 6.67
N ALA A 6 -16.39 -15.16 7.20
CA ALA A 6 -17.56 -15.92 7.61
C ALA A 6 -18.09 -15.53 9.00
N SER A 7 -17.20 -15.13 9.90
CA SER A 7 -17.52 -14.77 11.28
C SER A 7 -16.57 -13.65 11.73
N PRO A 8 -16.96 -12.38 11.50
CA PRO A 8 -16.18 -11.23 11.94
C PRO A 8 -15.95 -11.23 13.45
N LEU A 9 -14.76 -10.81 13.86
CA LEU A 9 -14.44 -10.64 15.28
C LEU A 9 -14.84 -9.24 15.72
N THR A 10 -15.57 -9.14 16.83
CA THR A 10 -15.95 -7.84 17.41
C THR A 10 -15.17 -7.60 18.69
N VAL A 11 -14.54 -6.44 18.80
CA VAL A 11 -13.75 -6.02 19.96
C VAL A 11 -14.30 -4.68 20.44
N ASP A 12 -14.69 -4.60 21.71
CA ASP A 12 -15.03 -3.33 22.35
C ASP A 12 -13.76 -2.75 22.98
N LEU A 13 -13.24 -1.65 22.44
CA LEU A 13 -11.97 -1.02 22.83
C LEU A 13 -12.14 0.50 22.97
N SER A 14 -11.75 1.05 24.12
CA SER A 14 -11.83 2.50 24.40
C SER A 14 -13.22 3.12 24.12
N GLY A 15 -14.29 2.40 24.48
CA GLY A 15 -15.67 2.82 24.25
C GLY A 15 -16.14 2.75 22.80
N ARG A 16 -15.33 2.18 21.90
CA ARG A 16 -15.65 1.99 20.48
C ARG A 16 -15.82 0.50 20.19
N ARG A 17 -16.84 0.17 19.41
CA ARG A 17 -16.99 -1.17 18.85
C ARG A 17 -16.21 -1.27 17.55
N VAL A 18 -15.24 -2.18 17.50
CA VAL A 18 -14.40 -2.46 16.33
C VAL A 18 -14.79 -3.81 15.75
N VAL A 19 -15.11 -3.85 14.46
CA VAL A 19 -15.43 -5.08 13.73
C VAL A 19 -14.27 -5.41 12.80
N LEU A 20 -13.68 -6.58 12.99
CA LEU A 20 -12.61 -7.14 12.18
C LEU A 20 -13.20 -8.24 11.29
N ASP A 21 -13.64 -7.85 10.10
CA ASP A 21 -13.98 -8.81 9.03
C ASP A 21 -12.75 -9.17 8.17
N GLY A 22 -12.95 -10.05 7.19
CA GLY A 22 -11.88 -10.50 6.32
C GLY A 22 -11.20 -9.37 5.53
N TYR A 23 -11.97 -8.39 5.05
CA TYR A 23 -11.42 -7.29 4.26
C TYR A 23 -10.68 -6.31 5.16
N THR A 24 -11.31 -5.93 6.28
CA THR A 24 -10.76 -5.01 7.27
C THR A 24 -9.41 -5.51 7.76
N PHE A 25 -9.29 -6.81 8.04
CA PHE A 25 -8.01 -7.40 8.45
C PHE A 25 -6.97 -7.46 7.33
N ALA A 26 -7.38 -7.79 6.09
CA ALA A 26 -6.47 -7.77 4.93
C ALA A 26 -5.94 -6.36 4.65
N ASN A 27 -6.83 -5.38 4.66
CA ASN A 27 -6.49 -3.97 4.50
C ASN A 27 -5.62 -3.48 5.66
N LEU A 28 -5.87 -3.91 6.89
CA LEU A 28 -5.03 -3.55 8.05
C LEU A 28 -3.58 -4.03 7.88
N VAL A 29 -3.38 -5.23 7.34
CA VAL A 29 -2.04 -5.76 7.03
C VAL A 29 -1.32 -4.85 6.01
N ILE A 30 -2.03 -4.41 4.97
CA ILE A 30 -1.50 -3.45 3.98
C ILE A 30 -1.21 -2.10 4.64
N GLN A 31 -2.10 -1.60 5.50
CA GLN A 31 -1.91 -0.34 6.23
C GLN A 31 -0.69 -0.35 7.16
N GLN A 32 -0.26 -1.51 7.66
CA GLN A 32 0.99 -1.59 8.42
C GLN A 32 2.21 -1.24 7.58
N SER A 33 2.09 -1.19 6.26
CA SER A 33 3.15 -0.72 5.38
C SER A 33 3.42 0.77 5.44
N LEU A 34 2.44 1.56 5.85
CA LEU A 34 2.54 3.02 5.83
C LEU A 34 3.34 3.58 7.01
N ALA A 35 3.53 2.79 8.07
CA ALA A 35 4.18 3.24 9.29
C ALA A 35 5.53 2.53 9.49
N PRO A 36 6.65 3.28 9.61
CA PRO A 36 7.96 2.70 9.88
C PRO A 36 7.94 1.80 11.12
N GLY A 37 8.49 0.58 10.99
CA GLY A 37 8.62 -0.36 12.11
C GLY A 37 7.38 -1.21 12.44
N ASN A 38 6.19 -0.89 11.90
CA ASN A 38 4.98 -1.67 12.17
C ASN A 38 5.03 -3.09 11.56
N TYR A 39 5.76 -3.26 10.46
CA TYR A 39 5.97 -4.55 9.81
C TYR A 39 6.54 -5.63 10.74
N ALA A 40 7.40 -5.25 11.68
CA ALA A 40 8.04 -6.18 12.61
C ALA A 40 7.03 -6.93 13.49
N GLY A 41 5.93 -6.27 13.87
CA GLY A 41 4.89 -6.82 14.73
C GLY A 41 3.79 -7.59 13.99
N LEU A 42 3.77 -7.56 12.66
CA LEU A 42 2.71 -8.19 11.87
C LEU A 42 2.53 -9.69 12.16
N PRO A 43 3.59 -10.51 12.26
CA PRO A 43 3.40 -11.93 12.53
C PRO A 43 2.71 -12.19 13.88
N ALA A 44 3.10 -11.48 14.93
CA ALA A 44 2.43 -11.54 16.24
C ALA A 44 0.97 -11.06 16.17
N LEU A 45 0.69 -9.97 15.45
CA LEU A 45 -0.68 -9.46 15.25
C LEU A 45 -1.56 -10.48 14.50
N VAL A 46 -1.01 -11.14 13.47
CA VAL A 46 -1.66 -12.22 12.74
C VAL A 46 -1.90 -13.43 13.64
N HIS A 47 -0.92 -13.82 14.45
CA HIS A 47 -1.04 -14.93 15.40
C HIS A 47 -2.11 -14.68 16.46
N ALA A 48 -2.10 -13.51 17.11
CA ALA A 48 -3.11 -13.12 18.10
C ALA A 48 -4.51 -13.14 17.48
N THR A 49 -4.68 -12.51 16.32
CA THR A 49 -5.97 -12.49 15.63
C THR A 49 -6.39 -13.92 15.24
N ALA A 50 -5.47 -14.75 14.77
CA ALA A 50 -5.72 -16.15 14.41
C ALA A 50 -6.12 -17.02 15.61
N THR A 51 -5.63 -16.72 16.82
CA THR A 51 -5.99 -17.43 18.06
C THR A 51 -7.24 -16.86 18.75
N GLY A 52 -7.81 -15.78 18.22
CA GLY A 52 -9.07 -15.19 18.68
C GLY A 52 -8.90 -13.92 19.50
N ASP A 53 -7.66 -13.50 19.78
CA ASP A 53 -7.38 -12.21 20.39
C ASP A 53 -7.36 -11.10 19.32
N GLY A 54 -8.46 -10.35 19.24
CA GLY A 54 -8.60 -9.23 18.32
C GLY A 54 -8.07 -7.91 18.85
N VAL A 55 -7.65 -7.83 20.11
CA VAL A 55 -7.28 -6.55 20.74
C VAL A 55 -6.10 -5.87 20.03
N PRO A 56 -5.01 -6.58 19.64
CA PRO A 56 -3.91 -5.95 18.90
C PRO A 56 -4.36 -5.39 17.55
N ALA A 57 -5.15 -6.15 16.79
CA ALA A 57 -5.65 -5.73 15.48
C ALA A 57 -6.64 -4.57 15.58
N ALA A 58 -7.53 -4.60 16.57
CA ALA A 58 -8.47 -3.50 16.82
C ALA A 58 -7.71 -2.22 17.23
N THR A 59 -6.70 -2.33 18.09
CA THR A 59 -5.84 -1.20 18.47
C THR A 59 -5.13 -0.61 17.25
N ALA A 60 -4.51 -1.45 16.42
CA ALA A 60 -3.84 -1.01 15.20
C ALA A 60 -4.81 -0.31 14.24
N LEU A 61 -6.01 -0.87 14.02
CA LEU A 61 -7.03 -0.29 13.17
C LEU A 61 -7.54 1.07 13.69
N LEU A 62 -7.70 1.23 15.01
CA LEU A 62 -8.07 2.53 15.56
C LEU A 62 -6.98 3.59 15.33
N GLY A 63 -5.72 3.18 15.23
CA GLY A 63 -4.59 4.04 14.88
C GLY A 63 -4.54 4.47 13.41
N THR A 64 -5.25 3.80 12.50
CA THR A 64 -5.29 4.18 11.08
C THR A 64 -6.42 5.17 10.76
N VAL A 65 -7.19 5.60 11.76
CA VAL A 65 -8.29 6.55 11.54
C VAL A 65 -7.71 7.93 11.25
N THR A 66 -7.82 8.38 10.01
CA THR A 66 -7.35 9.70 9.61
C THR A 66 -8.20 10.81 10.23
N PRO A 67 -7.60 11.81 10.87
CA PRO A 67 -8.31 13.00 11.34
C PRO A 67 -9.10 13.72 10.23
N PRO A 68 -10.27 14.31 10.54
CA PRO A 68 -11.01 15.13 9.60
C PRO A 68 -10.14 16.27 9.01
N GLY A 69 -10.29 16.51 7.71
CA GLY A 69 -9.60 17.59 7.01
C GLY A 69 -8.20 17.26 6.47
N LEU A 70 -7.65 16.08 6.76
CA LEU A 70 -6.37 15.65 6.19
C LEU A 70 -6.50 14.97 4.82
N ILE A 71 -7.69 14.49 4.47
CA ILE A 71 -7.96 13.85 3.18
C ILE A 71 -8.65 14.85 2.25
N GLY A 72 -8.00 15.13 1.12
CA GLY A 72 -8.58 15.89 0.02
C GLY A 72 -9.53 15.04 -0.81
N TYR A 73 -10.72 14.73 -0.28
CA TYR A 73 -11.69 13.83 -0.93
C TYR A 73 -12.09 14.28 -2.33
N GLY A 74 -12.29 15.58 -2.55
CA GLY A 74 -12.67 16.10 -3.87
C GLY A 74 -11.61 15.82 -4.94
N LEU A 75 -10.33 15.98 -4.61
CA LEU A 75 -9.23 15.62 -5.51
C LEU A 75 -9.12 14.10 -5.65
N THR A 76 -9.20 13.37 -4.54
CA THR A 76 -9.07 11.90 -4.52
C THR A 76 -10.11 11.24 -5.43
N PHE A 77 -11.39 11.58 -5.26
CA PHE A 77 -12.45 11.04 -6.11
C PHE A 77 -12.44 11.64 -7.52
N GLY A 78 -12.08 12.93 -7.67
CA GLY A 78 -11.85 13.52 -8.98
C GLY A 78 -10.85 12.73 -9.85
N VAL A 79 -9.78 12.22 -9.24
CA VAL A 79 -8.76 11.41 -9.92
C VAL A 79 -9.17 9.94 -10.02
N PHE A 80 -9.48 9.27 -8.91
CA PHE A 80 -9.75 7.83 -8.93
C PHE A 80 -10.96 7.48 -9.80
N CYS A 81 -11.99 8.32 -9.82
CA CYS A 81 -13.18 8.02 -10.59
C CYS A 81 -12.94 8.14 -12.10
N GLY A 82 -12.24 9.19 -12.54
CA GLY A 82 -11.94 9.42 -13.95
C GLY A 82 -10.77 8.60 -14.49
N GLU A 83 -9.77 8.29 -13.66
CA GLU A 83 -8.53 7.62 -14.09
C GLU A 83 -8.43 6.16 -13.64
N GLN A 84 -9.22 5.68 -12.69
CA GLN A 84 -9.17 4.28 -12.26
C GLN A 84 -10.48 3.57 -12.57
N THR A 85 -11.56 3.88 -11.86
CA THR A 85 -12.83 3.14 -12.00
C THR A 85 -13.51 3.33 -13.35
N ALA A 86 -13.10 4.32 -14.15
CA ALA A 86 -13.53 4.47 -15.53
C ALA A 86 -12.94 3.41 -16.49
N PHE A 87 -11.82 2.78 -16.11
CA PHE A 87 -11.04 1.86 -16.95
C PHE A 87 -10.93 0.44 -16.37
N THR A 88 -11.51 0.20 -15.20
CA THR A 88 -11.60 -1.13 -14.56
C THR A 88 -12.93 -1.25 -13.83
N ASP A 89 -13.33 -2.48 -13.50
CA ASP A 89 -14.49 -2.74 -12.66
C ASP A 89 -14.16 -3.72 -11.51
N ARG A 90 -15.18 -4.02 -10.67
CA ARG A 90 -15.03 -4.95 -9.54
C ARG A 90 -14.73 -6.38 -9.97
N GLU A 91 -15.22 -6.79 -11.14
CA GLU A 91 -15.00 -8.14 -11.65
C GLU A 91 -13.55 -8.30 -12.08
N GLN A 92 -13.01 -7.33 -12.81
CA GLN A 92 -11.61 -7.29 -13.21
C GLN A 92 -10.68 -7.24 -11.99
N VAL A 93 -10.93 -6.35 -11.02
CA VAL A 93 -10.16 -6.28 -9.77
C VAL A 93 -10.13 -7.65 -9.07
N ARG A 94 -11.29 -8.30 -8.94
CA ARG A 94 -11.38 -9.63 -8.33
C ARG A 94 -10.63 -10.69 -9.14
N ALA A 95 -10.73 -10.66 -10.47
CA ALA A 95 -10.07 -11.64 -11.34
C ALA A 95 -8.54 -11.54 -11.23
N GLU A 96 -8.01 -10.32 -11.23
CA GLU A 96 -6.58 -10.05 -11.03
C GLU A 96 -6.14 -10.44 -9.61
N ALA A 97 -6.91 -10.06 -8.58
CA ALA A 97 -6.60 -10.37 -7.20
C ALA A 97 -6.58 -11.88 -6.92
N LYS A 98 -7.33 -12.70 -7.68
CA LYS A 98 -7.29 -14.17 -7.55
C LYS A 98 -5.98 -14.81 -7.98
N ALA A 99 -5.13 -14.11 -8.74
CA ALA A 99 -3.88 -14.67 -9.23
C ALA A 99 -2.86 -14.94 -8.11
N ALA A 100 -2.90 -14.20 -7.00
CA ALA A 100 -1.93 -14.33 -5.91
C ALA A 100 -2.48 -15.07 -4.67
N PRO A 101 -3.58 -14.63 -4.02
CA PRO A 101 -4.30 -15.38 -2.99
C PRO A 101 -5.63 -16.02 -3.47
N PRO A 102 -5.62 -17.06 -4.31
CA PRO A 102 -6.85 -17.67 -4.86
C PRO A 102 -7.79 -18.24 -3.77
N GLN A 103 -7.27 -18.52 -2.58
CA GLN A 103 -8.00 -19.08 -1.45
C GLN A 103 -8.79 -18.04 -0.62
N PHE A 104 -8.59 -16.74 -0.85
CA PHE A 104 -9.34 -15.70 -0.17
C PHE A 104 -10.76 -15.57 -0.74
N PRO A 105 -11.77 -15.22 0.08
CA PRO A 105 -13.14 -15.13 -0.37
C PRO A 105 -13.33 -13.92 -1.29
N ASP A 106 -14.29 -14.03 -2.19
CA ASP A 106 -14.62 -12.96 -3.14
C ASP A 106 -14.94 -11.63 -2.45
N SER A 107 -15.58 -11.67 -1.27
CA SER A 107 -15.89 -10.48 -0.47
C SER A 107 -14.66 -9.71 0.02
N VAL A 108 -13.48 -10.34 0.04
CA VAL A 108 -12.20 -9.69 0.32
C VAL A 108 -11.54 -9.23 -0.98
N LEU A 109 -11.54 -10.09 -2.00
CA LEU A 109 -10.82 -9.85 -3.25
C LEU A 109 -11.48 -8.84 -4.19
N SER A 110 -12.78 -8.57 -4.02
CA SER A 110 -13.49 -7.55 -4.82
C SER A 110 -13.34 -6.12 -4.28
N LEU A 111 -12.65 -5.94 -3.17
CA LEU A 111 -12.49 -4.65 -2.51
C LEU A 111 -11.04 -4.19 -2.64
N VAL A 112 -10.84 -3.01 -3.21
CA VAL A 112 -9.52 -2.42 -3.39
C VAL A 112 -8.99 -1.99 -2.01
N PRO A 113 -7.80 -2.45 -1.58
CA PRO A 113 -7.17 -1.97 -0.36
C PRO A 113 -7.08 -0.44 -0.35
N GLN A 114 -7.29 0.17 0.81
CA GLN A 114 -7.38 1.63 1.02
C GLN A 114 -8.56 2.34 0.33
N ALA A 115 -9.30 1.65 -0.54
CA ALA A 115 -10.36 2.24 -1.36
C ALA A 115 -11.56 1.29 -1.52
N ALA A 116 -11.98 0.66 -0.42
CA ALA A 116 -12.96 -0.44 -0.40
C ALA A 116 -14.25 -0.13 -1.18
N ARG A 117 -14.72 1.11 -1.09
CA ARG A 117 -16.00 1.56 -1.66
C ARG A 117 -15.84 2.36 -2.94
N ILE A 118 -14.65 2.40 -3.53
CA ILE A 118 -14.34 3.34 -4.62
C ILE A 118 -15.31 3.26 -5.80
N PHE A 119 -15.78 2.07 -6.17
CA PHE A 119 -16.78 1.92 -7.23
C PHE A 119 -18.17 2.47 -6.86
N ASP A 120 -18.59 2.32 -5.59
CA ASP A 120 -19.86 2.91 -5.12
C ASP A 120 -19.71 4.43 -5.01
N ASP A 121 -18.59 4.89 -4.44
CA ASP A 121 -18.28 6.31 -4.26
C ASP A 121 -18.21 7.03 -5.61
N CYS A 122 -17.55 6.43 -6.60
CA CYS A 122 -17.43 6.98 -7.95
C CYS A 122 -18.74 6.96 -8.75
N GLY A 123 -19.62 5.98 -8.49
CA GLY A 123 -20.96 5.98 -9.06
C GLY A 123 -21.84 7.14 -8.57
N VAL A 124 -21.51 7.71 -7.40
CA VAL A 124 -22.20 8.91 -6.86
C VAL A 124 -21.47 10.20 -7.24
N TRP A 125 -20.14 10.20 -7.25
CA TRP A 125 -19.34 11.39 -7.54
C TRP A 125 -19.41 11.83 -9.01
N ASP A 126 -19.74 10.89 -9.92
CA ASP A 126 -20.08 11.14 -11.33
C ASP A 126 -19.02 11.95 -12.10
N VAL A 127 -17.78 11.45 -12.06
CA VAL A 127 -16.67 12.01 -12.86
C VAL A 127 -16.63 11.32 -14.23
N PRO A 128 -16.58 12.07 -15.34
CA PRO A 128 -16.35 11.46 -16.64
C PRO A 128 -14.97 10.79 -16.69
N ALA A 129 -14.85 9.77 -17.55
CA ALA A 129 -13.55 9.16 -17.82
C ALA A 129 -12.53 10.22 -18.26
N SER A 130 -11.34 10.14 -17.70
CA SER A 130 -10.18 10.90 -18.16
C SER A 130 -9.75 10.42 -19.54
N ASP A 131 -8.83 11.14 -20.16
CA ASP A 131 -8.21 10.68 -21.40
C ASP A 131 -7.43 9.37 -21.15
N ALA A 132 -7.66 8.33 -21.97
CA ALA A 132 -7.02 7.02 -21.81
C ALA A 132 -5.47 7.08 -21.83
N ARG A 133 -4.90 8.18 -22.34
CA ARG A 133 -3.47 8.51 -22.23
C ARG A 133 -2.90 8.38 -20.81
N VAL A 134 -3.71 8.56 -19.77
CA VAL A 134 -3.27 8.39 -18.37
C VAL A 134 -2.79 6.97 -18.04
N HIS A 135 -3.13 5.98 -18.88
CA HIS A 135 -2.70 4.58 -18.74
C HIS A 135 -1.62 4.19 -19.75
N GLU A 136 -1.21 5.10 -20.64
CA GLU A 136 -0.15 4.83 -21.59
C GLU A 136 1.20 4.67 -20.88
N THR A 137 2.00 3.70 -21.32
CA THR A 137 3.33 3.47 -20.75
C THR A 137 4.25 4.65 -21.04
N THR A 138 4.68 5.35 -20.00
CA THR A 138 5.68 6.42 -20.10
C THR A 138 7.02 5.88 -20.60
N ARG A 139 7.56 6.49 -21.65
CA ARG A 139 8.91 6.23 -22.17
C ARG A 139 9.75 7.48 -22.03
N SER A 140 10.97 7.34 -21.52
CA SER A 140 11.85 8.49 -21.30
C SER A 140 13.33 8.10 -21.30
N ASP A 141 14.17 9.04 -21.69
CA ASP A 141 15.62 9.05 -21.52
C ASP A 141 16.08 10.08 -20.47
N VAL A 142 15.14 10.73 -19.78
CA VAL A 142 15.46 11.57 -18.62
C VAL A 142 15.97 10.66 -17.48
N PRO A 143 17.11 10.97 -16.85
CA PRO A 143 17.55 10.22 -15.69
C PRO A 143 16.45 10.15 -14.63
N THR A 144 16.18 8.96 -14.12
CA THR A 144 15.05 8.74 -13.20
C THR A 144 15.50 7.86 -12.04
N LEU A 145 15.20 8.29 -10.81
CA LEU A 145 15.45 7.50 -9.61
C LEU A 145 14.12 6.99 -9.07
N LEU A 146 14.00 5.67 -8.92
CA LEU A 146 12.86 4.99 -8.35
C LEU A 146 13.24 4.42 -6.98
N LEU A 147 12.55 4.86 -5.93
CA LEU A 147 12.80 4.41 -4.56
C LEU A 147 11.63 3.52 -4.09
N THR A 148 11.93 2.37 -3.52
CA THR A 148 10.88 1.42 -3.06
C THR A 148 11.32 0.68 -1.81
N GLY A 149 10.40 0.37 -0.90
CA GLY A 149 10.67 -0.49 0.25
C GLY A 149 10.44 -1.95 -0.12
N SER A 150 11.30 -2.87 0.34
CA SER A 150 11.16 -4.29 0.01
C SER A 150 9.89 -4.94 0.58
N LEU A 151 9.24 -4.28 1.55
CA LEU A 151 7.96 -4.67 2.15
C LEU A 151 6.83 -3.69 1.78
N ASP A 152 6.96 -2.85 0.76
CA ASP A 152 5.85 -1.98 0.34
C ASP A 152 4.68 -2.84 -0.21
N ALA A 153 3.52 -2.76 0.46
CA ALA A 153 2.30 -3.47 0.07
C ALA A 153 1.29 -2.58 -0.66
N VAL A 154 1.61 -1.30 -0.85
CA VAL A 154 0.79 -0.30 -1.54
C VAL A 154 1.31 -0.09 -2.97
N THR A 155 2.61 0.14 -3.11
CA THR A 155 3.33 0.30 -4.39
C THR A 155 4.55 -0.63 -4.40
N PRO A 156 4.35 -1.96 -4.57
CA PRO A 156 5.40 -2.95 -4.36
C PRO A 156 6.58 -2.78 -5.32
N PRO A 157 7.78 -3.29 -4.97
CA PRO A 157 8.97 -3.19 -5.82
C PRO A 157 8.80 -3.67 -7.26
N SER A 158 7.86 -4.58 -7.52
CA SER A 158 7.53 -5.02 -8.88
C SER A 158 6.97 -3.89 -9.76
N GLN A 159 6.22 -2.94 -9.20
CA GLN A 159 5.74 -1.77 -9.94
C GLN A 159 6.89 -0.83 -10.29
N ALA A 160 7.85 -0.60 -9.38
CA ALA A 160 9.05 0.18 -9.67
C ALA A 160 9.88 -0.46 -10.81
N ARG A 161 10.07 -1.78 -10.79
CA ARG A 161 10.74 -2.50 -11.88
C ARG A 161 9.98 -2.39 -13.21
N THR A 162 8.66 -2.54 -13.19
CA THR A 162 7.82 -2.40 -14.39
C THR A 162 7.92 -0.99 -14.98
N ALA A 163 7.96 0.05 -14.14
CA ALA A 163 8.17 1.42 -14.60
C ALA A 163 9.57 1.60 -15.20
N ALA A 164 10.60 1.01 -14.60
CA ALA A 164 11.98 1.11 -15.06
C ALA A 164 12.20 0.52 -16.48
N ASP A 165 11.42 -0.49 -16.88
CA ASP A 165 11.56 -1.17 -18.18
C ASP A 165 11.48 -0.21 -19.40
N THR A 166 10.80 0.93 -19.26
CA THR A 166 10.65 1.93 -20.32
C THR A 166 11.37 3.25 -20.05
N LEU A 167 12.08 3.34 -18.94
CA LEU A 167 12.88 4.49 -18.53
C LEU A 167 14.35 4.17 -18.75
N SER A 168 14.84 4.45 -19.95
CA SER A 168 16.15 3.99 -20.43
C SER A 168 17.36 4.44 -19.60
N ARG A 169 17.18 5.44 -18.72
CA ARG A 169 18.17 5.95 -17.77
C ARG A 169 17.66 5.92 -16.33
N SER A 170 16.98 4.86 -15.94
CA SER A 170 16.49 4.68 -14.56
C SER A 170 17.42 3.89 -13.66
N GLU A 171 17.41 4.20 -12.37
CA GLU A 171 17.92 3.36 -11.29
C GLU A 171 16.78 3.03 -10.31
N VAL A 172 16.68 1.77 -9.89
CA VAL A 172 15.74 1.32 -8.86
C VAL A 172 16.53 1.00 -7.60
N LEU A 173 16.24 1.71 -6.51
CA LEU A 173 16.82 1.44 -5.20
C LEU A 173 15.76 0.86 -4.27
N GLU A 174 15.96 -0.41 -3.91
CA GLU A 174 15.11 -1.15 -2.98
C GLU A 174 15.69 -1.08 -1.57
N PHE A 175 14.92 -0.57 -0.62
CA PHE A 175 15.31 -0.40 0.79
C PHE A 175 14.87 -1.63 1.60
N PRO A 176 15.82 -2.43 2.12
CA PRO A 176 15.50 -3.68 2.82
C PRO A 176 14.64 -3.45 4.07
N GLY A 177 13.54 -4.17 4.18
CA GLY A 177 12.68 -4.17 5.36
C GLY A 177 11.83 -2.92 5.56
N LEU A 178 11.91 -1.94 4.66
CA LEU A 178 11.04 -0.76 4.70
C LEU A 178 9.74 -1.01 3.94
N GLY A 179 8.68 -0.34 4.40
CA GLY A 179 7.36 -0.37 3.79
C GLY A 179 7.17 0.73 2.74
N HIS A 180 5.97 1.27 2.70
CA HIS A 180 5.61 2.38 1.84
C HIS A 180 6.24 3.69 2.31
N ASP A 181 6.58 4.56 1.34
CA ASP A 181 7.23 5.85 1.56
C ASP A 181 8.59 5.76 2.30
N VAL A 182 9.63 5.39 1.54
CA VAL A 182 10.99 5.26 2.09
C VAL A 182 11.63 6.60 2.44
N LEU A 183 11.15 7.72 1.90
CA LEU A 183 11.68 9.07 2.17
C LEU A 183 11.50 9.47 3.63
N GLN A 184 10.40 9.05 4.25
CA GLN A 184 10.14 9.30 5.67
C GLN A 184 10.67 8.20 6.58
N SER A 185 11.02 7.04 6.03
CA SER A 185 11.32 5.82 6.78
C SER A 185 12.82 5.56 6.98
N SER A 186 13.69 6.34 6.35
CA SER A 186 15.14 6.11 6.34
C SER A 186 15.91 7.38 6.02
N ASP A 187 16.93 7.70 6.79
CA ASP A 187 17.84 8.83 6.50
C ASP A 187 18.59 8.66 5.17
N CYS A 188 18.72 7.41 4.68
CA CYS A 188 19.40 7.12 3.43
C CYS A 188 18.60 7.57 2.21
N ALA A 189 17.27 7.47 2.23
CA ALA A 189 16.45 7.83 1.07
C ALA A 189 16.51 9.33 0.72
N PRO A 190 16.40 10.28 1.67
CA PRO A 190 16.64 11.70 1.41
C PRO A 190 18.07 11.98 0.95
N ALA A 191 19.09 11.36 1.57
CA ALA A 191 20.49 11.57 1.19
C ALA A 191 20.77 11.18 -0.27
N VAL A 192 20.27 10.02 -0.68
CA VAL A 192 20.38 9.54 -2.07
C VAL A 192 19.57 10.41 -3.02
N THR A 193 18.37 10.85 -2.63
CA THR A 193 17.54 11.75 -3.45
C THR A 193 18.25 13.07 -3.72
N VAL A 194 18.87 13.68 -2.71
CA VAL A 194 19.65 14.91 -2.87
C VAL A 194 20.82 14.68 -3.81
N GLY A 195 21.59 13.60 -3.60
CA GLY A 195 22.73 13.27 -4.46
C GLY A 195 22.30 13.04 -5.92
N PHE A 196 21.17 12.37 -6.15
CA PHE A 196 20.61 12.21 -7.50
C PHE A 196 20.20 13.54 -8.13
N LEU A 197 19.55 14.44 -7.38
CA LEU A 197 19.17 15.75 -7.91
C LEU A 197 20.39 16.62 -8.25
N GLU A 198 21.48 16.51 -7.49
CA GLU A 198 22.74 17.21 -7.77
C GLU A 198 23.50 16.58 -8.95
N GLN A 199 23.47 15.25 -9.08
CA GLN A 199 24.24 14.48 -10.06
C GLN A 199 23.40 13.35 -10.69
N PRO A 200 22.39 13.69 -11.52
CA PRO A 200 21.40 12.74 -12.01
C PRO A 200 21.95 11.73 -13.01
N THR A 201 23.15 11.96 -13.55
CA THR A 201 23.80 11.06 -14.51
C THR A 201 24.62 9.94 -13.85
N GLY A 202 24.51 9.80 -12.52
CA GLY A 202 25.20 8.80 -11.70
C GLY A 202 26.52 9.32 -11.15
N SER A 203 26.73 9.10 -9.85
CA SER A 203 27.94 9.36 -9.03
C SER A 203 27.60 9.68 -7.56
N TYR A 204 26.32 9.71 -7.19
CA TYR A 204 25.89 9.88 -5.80
C TYR A 204 26.11 8.62 -4.95
N ASP A 205 26.32 8.83 -3.67
CA ASP A 205 26.62 7.76 -2.72
C ASP A 205 25.35 7.00 -2.30
N THR A 206 25.31 5.70 -2.60
CA THR A 206 24.26 4.77 -2.18
C THR A 206 24.72 3.84 -1.06
N SER A 207 25.93 4.03 -0.50
CA SER A 207 26.51 3.14 0.51
C SER A 207 25.70 3.08 1.81
N CYS A 208 24.90 4.12 2.10
CA CYS A 208 23.99 4.12 3.25
C CYS A 208 22.93 3.00 3.20
N LEU A 209 22.59 2.47 2.00
CA LEU A 209 21.64 1.35 1.87
C LEU A 209 22.14 0.11 2.61
N THR A 210 23.45 -0.10 2.69
CA THR A 210 24.05 -1.24 3.42
C THR A 210 23.76 -1.22 4.93
N ARG A 211 23.40 -0.04 5.46
CA ARG A 211 23.07 0.15 6.88
C ARG A 211 21.56 0.01 7.15
N VAL A 212 20.73 -0.03 6.10
CA VAL A 212 19.30 -0.27 6.24
C VAL A 212 19.10 -1.75 6.53
N GLN A 213 18.61 -2.05 7.74
CA GLN A 213 18.45 -3.41 8.21
C GLN A 213 16.99 -3.83 8.16
N VAL A 214 16.76 -5.09 7.77
CA VAL A 214 15.44 -5.72 7.94
C VAL A 214 15.14 -5.80 9.44
N PRO A 215 13.97 -5.33 9.89
CA PRO A 215 13.63 -5.40 11.30
C PRO A 215 13.49 -6.86 11.76
N VAL A 216 13.81 -7.12 13.03
CA VAL A 216 13.55 -8.42 13.64
C VAL A 216 12.04 -8.58 13.84
N PHE A 217 11.47 -9.63 13.27
CA PHE A 217 10.04 -9.91 13.39
C PHE A 217 9.70 -10.56 14.73
N THR A 218 8.62 -10.08 15.36
CA THR A 218 8.05 -10.68 16.57
C THR A 218 6.99 -11.71 16.16
N THR A 219 7.13 -12.97 16.60
CA THR A 219 6.29 -14.08 16.17
C THR A 219 5.28 -14.60 17.21
N GLY A 220 5.17 -13.94 18.36
CA GLY A 220 4.33 -14.39 19.49
C GLY A 220 5.05 -15.35 20.42
#